data_AF-A0A2D5K7T2-F1
#
_entry.id   AF-A0A2D5K7T2-F1
#
_cell.length_a   1.000
_cell.length_b   1.000
_cell.length_c   1.000
_cell.angle_alpha   90.00
_cell.angle_beta   90.00
_cell.angle_gamma   90.00
#
_symmetry.space_group_name_H-M   'P 1'
#
loop_
_entity.id
_entity.type
_entity.pdbx_description
1 polymer ?
#
loop_
_entity_poly.entity_id
_entity_poly.type
_entity_poly.pdbx_seq_one_letter_code
_entity_poly.pdbx_strand_id
1 'polypeptide(L)' 'MNIAKRKKIKNRWLFLSVSGMLLLGLGLSLLGEAIIFKSLNDFSWFYWGTGALVTFNAGIGLIGEAIVLKVKLREAN' A
#
# COMPACT_ATOMS: atom_id res chain seq x y z
N MET A 1 -4.93 23.40 16.49
CA MET A 1 -5.78 22.39 15.80
C MET A 1 -6.75 21.79 16.82
N ASN A 2 -8.06 21.76 16.51
CA ASN A 2 -9.09 21.28 17.45
C ASN A 2 -8.95 19.75 17.71
N ILE A 3 -9.26 19.29 18.93
CA ILE A 3 -9.03 17.92 19.40
C ILE A 3 -9.77 16.90 18.51
N ALA A 4 -11.01 17.21 18.12
CA ALA A 4 -11.80 16.38 17.20
C ALA A 4 -11.13 16.22 15.82
N LYS A 5 -10.49 17.28 15.32
CA LYS A 5 -9.78 17.29 14.04
C LYS A 5 -8.53 16.41 14.09
N ARG A 6 -7.78 16.42 15.21
CA ARG A 6 -6.62 15.51 15.42
C ARG A 6 -7.05 14.04 15.41
N LYS A 7 -8.15 13.70 16.12
CA LYS A 7 -8.65 12.33 16.22
C LYS A 7 -9.05 11.77 14.85
N LYS A 8 -9.72 12.58 14.02
CA LYS A 8 -10.09 12.21 12.64
C LYS A 8 -8.86 11.94 11.75
N ILE A 9 -7.84 12.80 11.81
CA ILE A 9 -6.60 12.63 11.04
C ILE A 9 -5.85 11.38 11.50
N LYS A 10 -5.78 11.13 12.81
CA LYS A 10 -5.10 9.94 13.37
C LYS A 10 -5.79 8.63 12.96
N ASN A 11 -7.12 8.61 12.92
CA ASN A 11 -7.87 7.46 12.42
C ASN A 11 -7.60 7.23 10.92
N ARG A 12 -7.63 8.31 10.12
CA ARG A 12 -7.38 8.23 8.69
C ARG A 12 -5.95 7.78 8.39
N TRP A 13 -4.98 8.24 9.19
CA TRP A 13 -3.60 7.79 9.15
C TRP A 13 -3.46 6.28 9.37
N LEU A 14 -4.09 5.75 10.43
CA LEU A 14 -4.08 4.31 10.70
C LEU A 14 -4.65 3.50 9.56
N PHE A 15 -5.81 3.90 9.02
CA PHE A 15 -6.42 3.23 7.87
C PHE A 15 -5.50 3.25 6.64
N LEU A 16 -4.95 4.41 6.27
CA LEU A 16 -4.04 4.53 5.13
C LEU A 16 -2.75 3.71 5.30
N SER A 17 -2.14 3.73 6.48
CA SER A 17 -0.95 2.93 6.78
C SER A 17 -1.23 1.43 6.71
N VAL A 18 -2.33 0.96 7.32
CA VAL A 18 -2.68 -0.47 7.33
C VAL A 18 -3.05 -0.93 5.92
N SER A 19 -3.92 -0.21 5.22
CA SER A 19 -4.32 -0.56 3.85
C SER A 19 -3.13 -0.52 2.89
N GLY A 20 -2.24 0.48 3.00
CA GLY A 20 -1.03 0.54 2.18
C GLY A 20 -0.08 -0.63 2.44
N MET A 21 0.11 -1.03 3.69
CA MET A 21 0.96 -2.17 4.05
C MET A 21 0.36 -3.51 3.58
N LEU A 22 -0.95 -3.67 3.67
CA LEU A 22 -1.66 -4.85 3.14
C LEU A 22 -1.55 -4.93 1.61
N LEU A 23 -1.71 -3.81 0.90
CA LEU A 23 -1.57 -3.77 -0.56
C LEU A 23 -0.13 -4.03 -1.02
N LEU A 24 0.87 -3.53 -0.29
CA LEU A 24 2.27 -3.88 -0.56
C LEU A 24 2.53 -5.38 -0.41
N GLY A 25 2.07 -5.97 0.69
CA GLY A 25 2.19 -7.41 0.93
C GLY A 25 1.48 -8.22 -0.15
N LEU A 26 0.25 -7.84 -0.50
CA LEU A 26 -0.52 -8.46 -1.57
C LEU A 26 0.20 -8.36 -2.92
N GLY A 27 0.73 -7.20 -3.28
CA GLY A 27 1.52 -7.01 -4.50
C GLY A 27 2.74 -7.92 -4.57
N LEU A 28 3.45 -8.11 -3.45
CA LEU A 28 4.57 -9.05 -3.35
C LEU A 28 4.12 -10.52 -3.47
N SER A 29 2.99 -10.90 -2.88
CA SER A 29 2.43 -12.25 -3.04
C SER A 29 2.03 -12.54 -4.49
N LEU A 30 1.37 -11.59 -5.16
CA LEU A 30 1.03 -11.69 -6.59
C LEU A 30 2.28 -11.78 -7.47
N LEU A 31 3.35 -11.06 -7.11
CA LEU A 31 4.63 -11.14 -7.79
C LEU A 31 5.24 -12.55 -7.63
N GLY A 32 5.13 -13.15 -6.44
CA GLY A 32 5.55 -14.53 -6.19
C GLY A 32 4.84 -15.53 -7.10
N GLU A 33 3.51 -15.44 -7.19
CA GLU A 33 2.70 -16.27 -8.11
C GLU A 33 3.12 -16.07 -9.57
N ALA A 34 3.37 -14.82 -9.99
CA ALA A 34 3.86 -14.53 -11.34
C ALA A 34 5.23 -15.17 -11.63
N ILE A 35 6.13 -15.22 -10.64
CA ILE A 35 7.43 -15.91 -10.76
C ILE A 35 7.24 -17.42 -10.89
N ILE A 36 6.27 -18.01 -10.19
CA ILE A 36 5.95 -19.44 -10.30
C ILE A 36 5.35 -19.76 -11.67
N PHE A 37 4.41 -18.96 -12.18
CA PHE A 37 3.85 -19.14 -13.53
C PHE A 37 4.92 -18.98 -14.62
N LYS A 38 5.88 -18.07 -14.41
CA LYS A 38 7.10 -17.98 -15.23
C LYS A 38 7.91 -19.27 -15.20
N SER A 39 8.06 -19.82 -14.00
CA SER A 39 8.52 -21.17 -13.69
C SER A 39 8.00 -22.24 -14.67
N LEU A 40 6.70 -22.20 -14.87
CA LEU A 40 5.89 -23.22 -15.53
C LEU A 40 5.70 -22.98 -17.04
N ASN A 41 6.37 -21.99 -17.63
CA ASN A 41 6.20 -21.54 -19.02
C ASN A 41 4.76 -21.12 -19.37
N ASP A 42 3.98 -20.66 -18.39
CA ASP A 42 2.64 -20.14 -18.63
C ASP A 42 2.70 -18.63 -18.94
N PHE A 43 2.08 -18.22 -20.05
CA PHE A 43 1.99 -16.81 -20.46
C PHE A 43 1.18 -15.96 -19.46
N SER A 44 0.40 -16.59 -18.60
CA SER A 44 -0.38 -15.94 -17.53
C SER A 44 0.50 -15.18 -16.53
N TRP A 45 1.80 -15.49 -16.43
CA TRP A 45 2.78 -14.71 -15.66
C TRP A 45 2.61 -13.22 -15.95
N PHE A 46 2.52 -12.81 -17.22
CA PHE A 46 2.57 -11.40 -17.59
C PHE A 46 1.43 -10.59 -16.94
N TYR A 47 0.22 -11.16 -16.92
CA TYR A 47 -0.95 -10.56 -16.29
C TYR A 47 -0.82 -10.51 -14.78
N TRP A 48 -0.41 -11.60 -14.15
CA TRP A 48 -0.19 -11.65 -12.70
C TRP A 48 0.93 -10.69 -12.26
N GLY A 49 2.01 -10.59 -13.04
CA GLY A 49 3.13 -9.69 -12.80
C GLY A 49 2.74 -8.22 -12.97
N THR A 50 1.90 -7.90 -13.96
CA THR A 50 1.37 -6.55 -14.15
C THR A 50 0.40 -6.18 -13.01
N GLY A 51 -0.49 -7.10 -12.63
CA GLY A 51 -1.38 -6.93 -11.48
C GLY A 51 -0.61 -6.73 -10.18
N ALA A 52 0.49 -7.48 -9.99
CA ALA A 52 1.40 -7.33 -8.86
C ALA A 52 2.03 -5.93 -8.83
N LEU A 53 2.56 -5.44 -9.95
CA LEU A 53 3.16 -4.11 -10.06
C LEU A 53 2.16 -2.98 -9.77
N VAL A 54 0.93 -3.10 -10.29
CA VAL A 54 -0.14 -2.13 -10.05
C VAL A 54 -0.50 -2.10 -8.56
N THR A 55 -0.73 -3.27 -7.97
CA THR A 55 -1.10 -3.40 -6.55
C THR A 55 0.01 -2.90 -5.62
N PHE A 56 1.25 -3.25 -5.93
CA PHE A 56 2.42 -2.82 -5.19
C PHE A 56 2.60 -1.29 -5.24
N ASN A 57 2.53 -0.69 -6.44
CA ASN A 57 2.64 0.77 -6.58
C ASN A 57 1.47 1.51 -5.90
N ALA A 58 0.25 0.96 -5.96
CA ALA A 58 -0.89 1.52 -5.22
C ALA A 58 -0.63 1.48 -3.70
N GLY A 59 -0.06 0.39 -3.18
CA GLY A 59 0.36 0.26 -1.80
C GLY A 59 1.39 1.32 -1.38
N ILE A 60 2.43 1.55 -2.20
CA ILE A 60 3.42 2.61 -1.97
C ILE A 60 2.74 3.98 -1.86
N GLY A 61 1.83 4.30 -2.78
CA GLY A 61 1.11 5.58 -2.79
C GLY A 61 0.33 5.84 -1.49
N LEU A 62 -0.41 4.84 -1.01
CA LEU A 62 -1.19 4.94 0.24
C LEU A 62 -0.29 5.10 1.47
N ILE A 63 0.83 4.37 1.52
CA ILE A 63 1.83 4.57 2.59
C ILE A 63 2.43 5.98 2.52
N GLY A 64 2.72 6.49 1.33
CA GLY A 64 3.23 7.85 1.13
C GLY A 64 2.28 8.91 1.72
N GLU A 65 0.98 8.82 1.41
CA GLU A 65 -0.03 9.72 1.98
C GLU A 65 -0.11 9.57 3.52
N ALA A 66 -0.01 8.33 4.02
CA ALA A 66 0.02 8.08 5.45
C ALA A 66 1.24 8.74 6.12
N ILE A 67 2.44 8.65 5.55
CA ILE A 67 3.64 9.28 6.10
C ILE A 67 3.44 10.81 6.16
N VAL A 68 2.94 11.43 5.10
CA VAL A 68 2.66 12.87 5.06
C VAL A 68 1.64 13.28 6.14
N LEU A 69 0.57 12.49 6.33
CA LEU A 69 -0.41 12.72 7.39
C LEU A 69 0.21 12.61 8.79
N LYS A 70 1.13 11.66 9.00
CA LYS A 70 1.86 11.48 10.26
C LYS A 70 2.75 12.68 10.57
N VAL A 71 3.48 13.19 9.57
CA VAL A 71 4.36 14.35 9.71
C VAL A 71 3.54 15.59 10.05
N LYS A 72 2.46 15.86 9.31
CA LYS A 72 1.55 16.99 9.61
C LYS A 72 0.94 16.91 11.02
N LEU A 73 0.64 15.70 11.50
CA LEU A 73 0.18 15.48 12.88
C LEU A 73 1.26 15.81 13.92
N ARG A 74 2.53 15.53 13.60
CA ARG A 74 3.68 15.79 14.47
C ARG A 74 4.02 17.28 14.55
N GLU A 75 3.98 18.00 13.43
CA GLU A 75 4.23 19.45 13.39
C GLU A 75 3.13 20.27 14.07
N ALA A 76 1.90 19.76 14.09
CA ALA A 76 0.77 20.42 14.74
C ALA A 76 0.67 20.13 16.26
N ASN A 77 1.62 19.38 16.84
CA ASN A 77 1.64 18.94 18.22
C ASN A 77 2.73 19.67 19.00
#